data_AF-A0AAW7M0Q1-F1
#
_entry.id   AF-A0AAW7M0Q1-F1
#
_cell.length_a   1.000
_cell.length_b   1.000
_cell.length_c   1.000
_cell.angle_alpha   90.00
_cell.angle_beta   90.00
_cell.angle_gamma   90.00
#
_symmetry.space_group_name_H-M   'P 1'
#
loop_
_entity.id
_entity.type
_entity.pdbx_description
1 polymer ?
#
loop_
_entity_poly.entity_id
_entity_poly.type
_entity_poly.pdbx_seq_one_letter_code
_entity_poly.pdbx_strand_id
1 'polypeptide(L)'
;MTTYNTGNPLGSAAAKDLYDNAENFDHREVDRTNETWPDRLGVSRLTWYGIEKKNERAIKEYGWILTESFQDGADLTLSNQALLWKLPDGDGEYYRWDGNFPKHVPLGSTPNSTGGTGPGAWIGVGDASLRSALASSDSGLGDSLLSVKQPITGASIQTQHDKNAQVINLMDYDEIYGDGIRDDTSGLMSMKIDAENGVAIRIPGRTFLSSVPLSFTKPVTLIAEPGARIKLTSGTNDYVMQIDLRGPDGSFWGYGSHIENIIFDGGVHANDGLSLRGVIGGVFKNIRGTNISRSAIHEWWTQLCHYENIQCSNNIENFQITPIHGILADCEFGAGNDRGSSANTYINCTIEHTSGSGICGVFMSNCTFINGTSEGNNIGIEFGHATDVRNQSAGNTVIGMDLEVNTATDILLHKTTYANDFIGLKAGYSSPAIQVQGAYANNFIAGVCSGIDFDSTSHDNRIVGMNLLGNDSIIVDNGVRNTYEKIFNITSGVKKESTAPYPSRVNNSVAANGTVQINPFLSSYCVVSASGSPISVTSAAKKLDGVIIDMTIHNISGVDALTVNWSSDFRVAGWTSPATGRHRSIRFVYDANYGYWTAISMSQVDIQN
;
A
#
# COMPACT_ATOMS: atom_id res chain seq x y z
N MET A 1 -22.22 -85.02 58.59
CA MET A 1 -20.76 -85.21 58.47
C MET A 1 -20.54 -85.95 57.16
N THR A 2 -20.27 -85.20 56.09
CA THR A 2 -19.86 -85.77 54.80
C THR A 2 -18.60 -85.02 54.39
N THR A 3 -17.52 -85.76 54.30
CA THR A 3 -16.27 -85.32 53.68
C THR A 3 -15.63 -86.60 53.22
N TYR A 4 -15.59 -86.89 51.91
CA TYR A 4 -14.55 -87.77 51.38
C TYR A 4 -14.04 -87.31 50.02
N ASN A 5 -12.75 -87.55 49.88
CA ASN A 5 -11.92 -87.54 48.69
C ASN A 5 -10.86 -88.59 49.06
N THR A 6 -11.18 -89.86 48.82
CA THR A 6 -10.52 -91.00 49.50
C THR A 6 -9.07 -91.27 49.07
N GLY A 7 -8.61 -90.61 48.01
CA GLY A 7 -7.27 -90.79 47.44
C GLY A 7 -7.06 -92.10 46.68
N ASN A 8 -8.10 -92.92 46.51
CA ASN A 8 -8.01 -94.17 45.75
C ASN A 8 -7.70 -93.93 44.26
N PRO A 9 -6.98 -94.84 43.59
CA PRO A 9 -6.63 -94.69 42.18
C PRO A 9 -7.85 -94.67 41.24
N LEU A 10 -7.64 -94.27 39.99
CA LEU A 10 -8.67 -94.30 38.95
C LEU A 10 -9.19 -95.74 38.73
N GLY A 11 -10.50 -95.88 38.50
CA GLY A 11 -11.17 -97.19 38.40
C GLY A 11 -11.64 -97.79 39.72
N SER A 12 -11.48 -97.08 40.85
CA SER A 12 -12.06 -97.49 42.13
C SER A 12 -13.58 -97.60 42.05
N ALA A 13 -14.10 -98.78 42.38
CA ALA A 13 -15.53 -99.05 42.50
C ALA A 13 -16.07 -98.78 43.92
N ALA A 14 -15.26 -98.18 44.80
CA ALA A 14 -15.69 -97.87 46.16
C ALA A 14 -16.84 -96.85 46.12
N ALA A 15 -17.90 -97.11 46.88
CA ALA A 15 -19.10 -96.26 46.88
C ALA A 15 -18.80 -94.78 47.19
N LYS A 16 -17.79 -94.51 48.02
CA LYS A 16 -17.32 -93.16 48.34
C LYS A 16 -16.69 -92.46 47.13
N ASP A 17 -15.85 -93.16 46.36
CA ASP A 17 -15.26 -92.59 45.13
C ASP A 17 -16.32 -92.35 44.05
N LEU A 18 -17.35 -93.21 43.97
CA LEU A 18 -18.47 -93.00 43.06
C LEU A 18 -19.30 -91.78 43.45
N TYR A 19 -19.46 -91.50 44.74
CA TYR A 19 -20.10 -90.27 45.24
C TYR A 19 -19.26 -89.03 44.88
N ASP A 20 -17.95 -89.04 45.17
CA ASP A 20 -17.04 -87.92 44.87
C ASP A 20 -16.96 -87.66 43.35
N ASN A 21 -17.04 -88.71 42.52
CA ASN A 21 -17.13 -88.57 41.06
C ASN A 21 -18.43 -87.90 40.62
N ALA A 22 -19.56 -88.24 41.25
CA ALA A 22 -20.86 -87.65 40.93
C ALA A 22 -20.92 -86.16 41.33
N GLU A 23 -20.41 -85.81 42.52
CA GLU A 23 -20.30 -84.41 42.97
C GLU A 23 -19.38 -83.59 42.06
N ASN A 24 -18.25 -84.16 41.63
CA ASN A 24 -17.38 -83.49 40.66
C ASN A 24 -18.03 -83.30 39.29
N PHE A 25 -18.88 -84.23 38.85
CA PHE A 25 -19.60 -84.06 37.59
C PHE A 25 -20.61 -82.92 37.68
N ASP A 26 -21.34 -82.83 38.79
CA ASP A 26 -22.30 -81.73 39.04
C ASP A 26 -21.59 -80.36 39.00
N HIS A 27 -20.46 -80.23 39.70
CA HIS A 27 -19.68 -78.99 39.69
C HIS A 27 -18.97 -78.70 38.36
N ARG A 28 -18.47 -79.71 37.65
CA ARG A 28 -17.71 -79.46 36.41
C ARG A 28 -18.61 -79.17 35.21
N GLU A 29 -19.79 -79.77 35.14
CA GLU A 29 -20.70 -79.60 34.01
C GLU A 29 -21.76 -78.52 34.27
N VAL A 30 -22.22 -78.36 35.53
CA VAL A 30 -23.42 -77.56 35.84
C VAL A 30 -23.10 -76.26 36.60
N ASP A 31 -21.91 -76.09 37.17
CA ASP A 31 -21.52 -74.83 37.83
C ASP A 31 -21.42 -73.68 36.81
N ARG A 32 -22.18 -72.61 37.06
CA ARG A 32 -22.29 -71.42 36.20
C ARG A 32 -21.56 -70.20 36.75
N THR A 33 -20.79 -70.38 37.82
CA THR A 33 -20.19 -69.28 38.58
C THR A 33 -18.68 -69.42 38.73
N ASN A 34 -18.18 -70.62 39.01
CA ASN A 34 -16.77 -70.87 39.23
C ASN A 34 -16.11 -71.37 37.95
N GLU A 35 -14.98 -70.78 37.55
CA GLU A 35 -14.26 -71.20 36.33
C GLU A 35 -13.43 -72.49 36.54
N THR A 36 -13.17 -72.86 37.79
CA THR A 36 -12.40 -74.06 38.13
C THR A 36 -12.98 -74.79 39.33
N TRP A 37 -12.89 -76.11 39.34
CA TRP A 37 -13.27 -76.97 40.45
C TRP A 37 -12.23 -78.09 40.66
N PRO A 38 -11.81 -78.41 41.90
CA PRO A 38 -10.90 -79.51 42.17
C PRO A 38 -11.57 -80.87 41.91
N ASP A 39 -10.89 -81.78 41.23
CA ASP A 39 -11.36 -83.17 41.07
C ASP A 39 -11.25 -83.98 42.38
N ARG A 40 -11.69 -85.24 42.39
CA ARG A 40 -11.70 -86.07 43.60
C ARG A 40 -10.32 -86.37 44.19
N LEU A 41 -9.24 -86.02 43.47
CA LEU A 41 -7.86 -86.13 43.92
C LEU A 41 -7.30 -84.75 44.35
N GLY A 42 -8.12 -83.70 44.34
CA GLY A 42 -7.76 -82.33 44.70
C GLY A 42 -7.11 -81.52 43.59
N VAL A 43 -7.09 -82.02 42.33
CA VAL A 43 -6.46 -81.30 41.22
C VAL A 43 -7.45 -80.33 40.60
N SER A 44 -7.12 -79.03 40.55
CA SER A 44 -7.97 -78.01 39.92
C SER A 44 -8.15 -78.27 38.43
N ARG A 45 -9.40 -78.38 37.98
CA ARG A 45 -9.80 -78.55 36.58
C ARG A 45 -10.72 -77.41 36.17
N LEU A 46 -10.74 -77.08 34.88
CA LEU A 46 -11.74 -76.16 34.34
C LEU A 46 -13.14 -76.80 34.42
N THR A 47 -14.11 -75.98 34.82
CA THR A 47 -15.54 -76.25 34.65
C THR A 47 -15.95 -75.89 33.22
N TRP A 48 -17.13 -76.34 32.79
CA TRP A 48 -17.71 -75.96 31.50
C TRP A 48 -17.86 -74.44 31.39
N TYR A 49 -18.35 -73.78 32.45
CA TYR A 49 -18.40 -72.31 32.52
C TYR A 49 -17.03 -71.65 32.40
N GLY A 50 -15.98 -72.22 33.00
CA GLY A 50 -14.61 -71.73 32.84
C GLY A 50 -14.08 -71.85 31.41
N ILE A 51 -14.44 -72.94 30.71
CA ILE A 51 -14.13 -73.13 29.28
C ILE A 51 -14.89 -72.09 28.44
N GLU A 52 -16.18 -71.87 28.69
CA GLU A 52 -17.00 -70.86 28.01
C GLU A 52 -16.42 -69.45 28.19
N LYS A 53 -16.09 -69.05 29.42
CA LYS A 53 -15.48 -67.74 29.71
C LYS A 53 -14.11 -67.58 29.06
N LYS A 54 -13.31 -68.63 29.02
CA LYS A 54 -12.02 -68.62 28.32
C LYS A 54 -12.19 -68.49 26.81
N ASN A 55 -13.22 -69.12 26.23
CA ASN A 55 -13.56 -69.00 24.82
C ASN A 55 -14.10 -67.60 24.48
N GLU A 56 -14.98 -67.02 25.31
CA GLU A 56 -15.47 -65.65 25.14
C GLU A 56 -14.33 -64.62 25.18
N ARG A 57 -13.36 -64.79 26.10
CA ARG A 57 -12.16 -63.96 26.16
C ARG A 57 -11.29 -64.12 24.92
N ALA A 58 -11.04 -65.36 24.50
CA ALA A 58 -10.28 -65.64 23.28
C ALA A 58 -10.93 -65.01 22.04
N ILE A 59 -12.26 -65.12 21.89
CA ILE A 59 -13.00 -64.53 20.76
C ILE A 59 -12.94 -63.00 20.75
N LYS A 60 -12.92 -62.34 21.92
CA LYS A 60 -12.73 -60.89 22.02
C LYS A 60 -11.29 -60.43 21.71
N GLU A 61 -10.31 -61.31 21.89
CA GLU A 61 -8.89 -61.01 21.65
C GLU A 61 -8.41 -61.38 20.23
N TYR A 62 -9.07 -62.33 19.55
CA TYR A 62 -8.82 -62.60 18.12
C TYR A 62 -9.49 -61.53 17.26
N GLY A 63 -8.69 -60.81 16.45
CA GLY A 63 -9.14 -59.74 15.55
C GLY A 63 -10.12 -60.18 14.45
N TRP A 64 -10.18 -59.41 13.36
CA TRP A 64 -11.11 -59.69 12.25
C TRP A 64 -10.71 -60.94 11.46
N ILE A 65 -11.67 -61.82 11.21
CA ILE A 65 -11.57 -62.92 10.24
C ILE A 65 -11.86 -62.33 8.86
N LEU A 66 -10.81 -62.09 8.09
CA LEU A 66 -10.90 -61.51 6.75
C LEU A 66 -11.43 -62.56 5.76
N THR A 67 -12.47 -62.20 5.02
CA THR A 67 -13.13 -63.04 4.00
C THR A 67 -12.94 -62.41 2.62
N GLU A 68 -12.80 -63.25 1.57
CA GLU A 68 -12.34 -62.91 0.21
C GLU A 68 -12.91 -61.61 -0.37
N SER A 69 -14.14 -61.57 -0.88
CA SER A 69 -14.73 -60.34 -1.41
C SER A 69 -16.25 -60.36 -1.59
N PHE A 70 -16.88 -59.18 -1.68
CA PHE A 70 -18.28 -59.06 -2.10
C PHE A 70 -18.52 -59.59 -3.53
N GLN A 71 -17.52 -59.48 -4.40
CA GLN A 71 -17.58 -59.95 -5.78
C GLN A 71 -17.61 -61.48 -5.87
N ASP A 72 -16.94 -62.18 -4.96
CA ASP A 72 -16.91 -63.64 -4.92
C ASP A 72 -18.08 -64.23 -4.11
N GLY A 73 -18.82 -63.39 -3.39
CA GLY A 73 -19.90 -63.79 -2.49
C GLY A 73 -19.36 -64.43 -1.20
N ALA A 74 -20.17 -64.39 -0.14
CA ALA A 74 -19.79 -64.94 1.16
C ALA A 74 -20.99 -65.20 2.08
N ASP A 75 -20.83 -66.15 3.00
CA ASP A 75 -21.72 -66.34 4.15
C ASP A 75 -20.98 -65.95 5.43
N LEU A 76 -21.35 -64.79 6.00
CA LEU A 76 -20.82 -64.38 7.29
C LEU A 76 -21.69 -65.01 8.37
N THR A 77 -21.08 -65.72 9.31
CA THR A 77 -21.74 -66.43 10.41
C THR A 77 -21.32 -65.87 11.78
N LEU A 78 -20.23 -65.11 11.84
CA LEU A 78 -19.67 -64.54 13.06
C LEU A 78 -19.56 -63.02 12.95
N SER A 79 -19.76 -62.35 14.09
CA SER A 79 -19.70 -60.88 14.19
C SER A 79 -18.31 -60.29 13.97
N ASN A 80 -17.26 -61.10 14.03
CA ASN A 80 -15.88 -60.70 13.77
C ASN A 80 -15.39 -61.07 12.37
N GLN A 81 -16.28 -61.47 11.44
CA GLN A 81 -15.94 -61.60 10.03
C GLN A 81 -16.08 -60.27 9.31
N ALA A 82 -15.11 -59.95 8.46
CA ALA A 82 -15.14 -58.78 7.60
C ALA A 82 -14.91 -59.18 6.14
N LEU A 83 -15.70 -58.63 5.23
CA LEU A 83 -15.69 -58.95 3.81
C LEU A 83 -15.09 -57.79 3.00
N LEU A 84 -14.15 -58.07 2.10
CA LEU A 84 -13.47 -57.03 1.30
C LEU A 84 -14.35 -56.57 0.14
N TRP A 85 -14.47 -55.26 -0.09
CA TRP A 85 -15.00 -54.75 -1.35
C TRP A 85 -13.84 -54.42 -2.29
N LYS A 86 -13.45 -55.39 -3.12
CA LYS A 86 -12.16 -55.39 -3.83
C LYS A 86 -12.11 -54.39 -4.99
N LEU A 87 -10.99 -53.68 -5.16
CA LEU A 87 -10.70 -52.85 -6.36
C LEU A 87 -10.52 -53.73 -7.62
N PRO A 88 -10.87 -53.26 -8.83
CA PRO A 88 -11.28 -51.89 -9.18
C PRO A 88 -12.78 -51.60 -9.00
N ASP A 89 -13.61 -52.62 -8.77
CA ASP A 89 -15.08 -52.49 -8.73
C ASP A 89 -15.61 -52.02 -7.35
N GLY A 90 -14.74 -51.94 -6.34
CA GLY A 90 -15.03 -51.49 -4.98
C GLY A 90 -13.99 -50.49 -4.45
N ASP A 91 -13.99 -50.23 -3.15
CA ASP A 91 -13.14 -49.21 -2.50
C ASP A 91 -11.88 -49.77 -1.81
N GLY A 92 -11.70 -51.09 -1.79
CA GLY A 92 -10.60 -51.77 -1.10
C GLY A 92 -10.80 -51.96 0.40
N GLU A 93 -11.99 -51.66 0.95
CA GLU A 93 -12.27 -51.78 2.38
C GLU A 93 -12.77 -53.15 2.79
N TYR A 94 -12.45 -53.52 4.03
CA TYR A 94 -13.19 -54.56 4.74
C TYR A 94 -14.42 -53.97 5.41
N TYR A 95 -15.57 -54.59 5.18
CA TYR A 95 -16.83 -54.27 5.83
C TYR A 95 -17.23 -55.39 6.79
N ARG A 96 -17.59 -55.02 8.01
CA ARG A 96 -18.25 -55.92 8.97
C ARG A 96 -19.76 -55.76 8.86
N TRP A 97 -20.50 -56.84 9.05
CA TRP A 97 -21.96 -56.79 9.13
C TRP A 97 -22.38 -56.47 10.57
N ASP A 98 -23.17 -55.41 10.74
CA ASP A 98 -23.70 -54.95 12.03
C ASP A 98 -25.18 -55.35 12.24
N GLY A 99 -25.74 -56.13 11.32
CA GLY A 99 -27.08 -56.70 11.43
C GLY A 99 -27.10 -58.13 11.98
N ASN A 100 -28.23 -58.84 11.78
CA ASN A 100 -28.39 -60.22 12.26
C ASN A 100 -27.58 -61.23 11.41
N PHE A 101 -27.01 -62.25 12.07
CA PHE A 101 -26.31 -63.37 11.44
C PHE A 101 -27.20 -64.64 11.34
N PRO A 102 -26.97 -65.53 10.36
CA PRO A 102 -25.96 -65.46 9.30
C PRO A 102 -26.34 -64.45 8.21
N LYS A 103 -25.34 -63.80 7.62
CA LYS A 103 -25.49 -62.86 6.51
C LYS A 103 -24.99 -63.50 5.22
N HIS A 104 -25.93 -63.81 4.33
CA HIS A 104 -25.65 -64.26 2.96
C HIS A 104 -25.39 -63.06 2.03
N VAL A 105 -24.31 -63.15 1.26
CA VAL A 105 -23.86 -62.17 0.25
C VAL A 105 -23.71 -62.91 -1.09
N PRO A 106 -24.61 -62.70 -2.06
CA PRO A 106 -24.51 -63.33 -3.37
C PRO A 106 -23.24 -62.94 -4.14
N LEU A 107 -22.82 -63.78 -5.10
CA LEU A 107 -21.76 -63.47 -6.06
C LEU A 107 -22.05 -62.15 -6.80
N GLY A 108 -21.02 -61.31 -6.97
CA GLY A 108 -21.11 -60.04 -7.70
C GLY A 108 -21.82 -58.91 -6.92
N SER A 109 -21.89 -59.02 -5.60
CA SER A 109 -22.57 -58.04 -4.75
C SER A 109 -21.71 -56.80 -4.46
N THR A 110 -22.35 -55.80 -3.86
CA THR A 110 -21.71 -54.63 -3.21
C THR A 110 -22.32 -54.45 -1.83
N PRO A 111 -21.71 -53.64 -0.94
CA PRO A 111 -22.34 -53.27 0.33
C PRO A 111 -23.76 -52.69 0.11
N ASN A 112 -23.93 -51.85 -0.91
CA ASN A 112 -25.23 -51.24 -1.20
C ASN A 112 -26.26 -52.25 -1.71
N SER A 113 -25.88 -53.19 -2.59
CA SER A 113 -26.82 -54.19 -3.14
C SER A 113 -27.24 -55.26 -2.13
N THR A 114 -26.58 -55.34 -0.97
CA THR A 114 -26.83 -56.36 0.05
C THR A 114 -27.17 -55.81 1.43
N GLY A 115 -27.55 -54.53 1.55
CA GLY A 115 -28.07 -54.00 2.82
C GLY A 115 -27.79 -52.53 3.10
N GLY A 116 -26.94 -51.87 2.30
CA GLY A 116 -26.51 -50.50 2.55
C GLY A 116 -25.42 -50.40 3.62
N THR A 117 -24.89 -49.20 3.82
CA THR A 117 -23.88 -48.89 4.84
C THR A 117 -24.46 -48.08 5.99
N GLY A 118 -24.04 -48.37 7.23
CA GLY A 118 -24.51 -47.69 8.45
C GLY A 118 -24.88 -48.63 9.61
N PRO A 119 -25.35 -48.08 10.76
CA PRO A 119 -25.76 -48.87 11.92
C PRO A 119 -26.83 -49.91 11.57
N GLY A 120 -26.63 -51.17 11.98
CA GLY A 120 -27.51 -52.29 11.63
C GLY A 120 -27.34 -52.85 10.20
N ALA A 121 -26.37 -52.35 9.44
CA ALA A 121 -26.05 -52.78 8.08
C ALA A 121 -24.53 -52.99 7.91
N TRP A 122 -23.96 -52.73 6.73
CA TRP A 122 -22.50 -52.82 6.54
C TRP A 122 -21.79 -51.64 7.19
N ILE A 123 -20.76 -51.92 7.99
CA ILE A 123 -19.91 -50.90 8.61
C ILE A 123 -18.48 -51.13 8.16
N GLY A 124 -17.84 -50.10 7.61
CA GLY A 124 -16.43 -50.16 7.26
C GLY A 124 -15.57 -50.40 8.51
N VAL A 125 -14.65 -51.35 8.42
CA VAL A 125 -13.73 -51.71 9.52
C VAL A 125 -12.57 -50.70 9.63
N GLY A 126 -12.44 -49.78 8.67
CA GLY A 126 -12.36 -48.35 9.00
C GLY A 126 -10.99 -47.78 9.34
N ASP A 127 -10.02 -47.96 8.44
CA ASP A 127 -8.80 -47.12 8.39
C ASP A 127 -8.63 -46.51 7.00
N ALA A 128 -8.74 -47.33 5.95
CA ALA A 128 -8.45 -46.89 4.59
C ALA A 128 -9.46 -45.85 4.04
N SER A 129 -10.76 -45.92 4.40
CA SER A 129 -11.77 -45.00 3.87
C SER A 129 -11.74 -43.65 4.55
N LEU A 130 -11.49 -43.63 5.86
CA LEU A 130 -11.26 -42.37 6.58
C LEU A 130 -9.95 -41.74 6.12
N ARG A 131 -8.87 -42.52 5.91
CA ARG A 131 -7.63 -42.01 5.32
C ARG A 131 -7.83 -41.46 3.92
N SER A 132 -8.59 -42.15 3.08
CA SER A 132 -8.94 -41.71 1.73
C SER A 132 -9.74 -40.41 1.77
N ALA A 133 -10.78 -40.33 2.62
CA ALA A 133 -11.59 -39.14 2.79
C ALA A 133 -10.78 -37.95 3.35
N LEU A 134 -9.86 -38.17 4.29
CA LEU A 134 -8.97 -37.13 4.83
C LEU A 134 -7.87 -36.70 3.84
N ALA A 135 -7.44 -37.59 2.94
CA ALA A 135 -6.44 -37.30 1.90
C ALA A 135 -7.04 -36.72 0.62
N SER A 136 -8.37 -36.78 0.46
CA SER A 136 -9.07 -36.27 -0.72
C SER A 136 -9.09 -34.74 -0.75
N SER A 137 -8.97 -34.18 -1.96
CA SER A 137 -9.18 -32.77 -2.28
C SER A 137 -10.60 -32.47 -2.78
N ASP A 138 -11.51 -33.47 -2.77
CA ASP A 138 -12.88 -33.29 -3.22
C ASP A 138 -13.67 -32.39 -2.26
N SER A 139 -14.60 -31.60 -2.81
CA SER A 139 -15.46 -30.71 -2.03
C SER A 139 -16.24 -31.48 -0.96
N GLY A 140 -16.17 -31.00 0.29
CA GLY A 140 -16.81 -31.62 1.45
C GLY A 140 -16.02 -32.75 2.11
N LEU A 141 -14.87 -33.13 1.55
CA LEU A 141 -13.91 -34.07 2.15
C LEU A 141 -12.63 -33.33 2.61
N GLY A 142 -11.58 -34.07 2.96
CA GLY A 142 -10.29 -33.51 3.38
C GLY A 142 -10.41 -32.67 4.66
N ASP A 143 -9.96 -31.42 4.59
CA ASP A 143 -10.02 -30.46 5.69
C ASP A 143 -11.46 -30.05 6.07
N SER A 144 -12.44 -30.25 5.19
CA SER A 144 -13.86 -30.01 5.50
C SER A 144 -14.41 -30.97 6.56
N LEU A 145 -13.78 -32.13 6.76
CA LEU A 145 -14.20 -33.14 7.76
C LEU A 145 -13.73 -32.80 9.18
N LEU A 146 -12.83 -31.82 9.32
CA LEU A 146 -12.22 -31.46 10.60
C LEU A 146 -12.94 -30.25 11.20
N SER A 147 -13.61 -30.44 12.34
CA SER A 147 -14.20 -29.33 13.09
C SER A 147 -13.16 -28.63 13.96
N VAL A 148 -13.12 -27.30 13.91
CA VAL A 148 -12.25 -26.46 14.74
C VAL A 148 -13.04 -25.40 15.51
N LYS A 149 -12.52 -25.02 16.68
CA LYS A 149 -13.07 -23.94 17.50
C LYS A 149 -11.94 -23.20 18.20
N GLN A 150 -11.93 -21.88 18.05
CA GLN A 150 -10.95 -21.02 18.71
C GLN A 150 -11.20 -20.98 20.23
N PRO A 151 -10.15 -20.96 21.07
CA PRO A 151 -10.28 -20.95 22.53
C PRO A 151 -10.60 -19.54 23.07
N ILE A 152 -11.62 -18.89 22.50
CA ILE A 152 -12.11 -17.57 22.91
C ILE A 152 -13.60 -17.64 23.28
N THR A 153 -14.02 -16.80 24.23
CA THR A 153 -15.41 -16.76 24.71
C THR A 153 -16.37 -16.44 23.56
N GLY A 154 -17.37 -17.29 23.32
CA GLY A 154 -18.37 -17.10 22.27
C GLY A 154 -17.96 -17.60 20.88
N ALA A 155 -16.82 -18.29 20.72
CA ALA A 155 -16.45 -18.86 19.43
C ALA A 155 -17.44 -19.91 18.92
N SER A 156 -17.83 -19.78 17.65
CA SER A 156 -18.58 -20.79 16.91
C SER A 156 -17.67 -21.94 16.45
N ILE A 157 -18.25 -23.13 16.29
CA ILE A 157 -17.59 -24.26 15.62
C ILE A 157 -17.67 -24.01 14.12
N GLN A 158 -16.59 -24.30 13.40
CA GLN A 158 -16.51 -24.23 11.93
C GLN A 158 -15.64 -25.38 11.41
N THR A 159 -15.59 -25.60 10.10
CA THR A 159 -14.65 -26.58 9.51
C THR A 159 -13.24 -25.99 9.40
N GLN A 160 -12.21 -26.84 9.30
CA GLN A 160 -10.84 -26.38 9.01
C GLN A 160 -10.77 -25.72 7.63
N HIS A 161 -11.55 -26.20 6.66
CA HIS A 161 -11.70 -25.60 5.33
C HIS A 161 -12.18 -24.14 5.40
N ASP A 162 -13.30 -23.88 6.09
CA ASP A 162 -13.84 -22.52 6.26
C ASP A 162 -12.84 -21.59 6.96
N LYS A 163 -12.01 -22.15 7.84
CA LYS A 163 -10.96 -21.38 8.51
C LYS A 163 -9.82 -21.02 7.55
N ASN A 164 -9.37 -21.95 6.71
CA ASN A 164 -8.32 -21.71 5.72
C ASN A 164 -8.78 -20.68 4.67
N ALA A 165 -10.02 -20.79 4.19
CA ALA A 165 -10.60 -19.88 3.19
C ALA A 165 -10.68 -18.39 3.63
N GLN A 166 -10.51 -18.10 4.92
CA GLN A 166 -10.47 -16.72 5.43
C GLN A 166 -9.18 -15.97 5.07
N VAL A 167 -8.10 -16.68 4.71
CA VAL A 167 -6.81 -16.08 4.36
C VAL A 167 -6.23 -16.82 3.17
N ILE A 168 -6.22 -16.17 2.00
CA ILE A 168 -5.63 -16.74 0.79
C ILE A 168 -4.17 -16.27 0.68
N ASN A 169 -3.25 -17.22 0.56
CA ASN A 169 -1.83 -17.00 0.39
C ASN A 169 -1.42 -17.25 -1.06
N LEU A 170 -0.42 -16.52 -1.57
CA LEU A 170 0.13 -16.75 -2.90
C LEU A 170 0.67 -18.19 -3.06
N MET A 171 1.17 -18.81 -1.98
CA MET A 171 1.65 -20.19 -2.00
C MET A 171 0.52 -21.23 -2.13
N ASP A 172 -0.75 -20.84 -2.06
CA ASP A 172 -1.89 -21.74 -2.24
C ASP A 172 -2.16 -22.03 -3.73
N TYR A 173 -1.53 -21.28 -4.64
CA TYR A 173 -1.64 -21.48 -6.08
C TYR A 173 -0.63 -22.51 -6.58
N ASP A 174 -1.07 -23.37 -7.50
CA ASP A 174 -0.17 -24.25 -8.25
C ASP A 174 0.89 -23.44 -9.02
N GLU A 175 2.05 -24.05 -9.20
CA GLU A 175 3.21 -23.44 -9.89
C GLU A 175 3.71 -22.13 -9.25
N ILE A 176 3.45 -21.94 -7.94
CA ILE A 176 4.15 -20.97 -7.11
C ILE A 176 5.21 -21.68 -6.25
N TYR A 177 6.45 -21.26 -6.44
CA TYR A 177 7.63 -21.75 -5.74
C TYR A 177 8.21 -20.69 -4.81
N GLY A 178 8.35 -19.45 -5.30
CA GLY A 178 8.94 -18.34 -4.55
C GLY A 178 10.39 -18.56 -4.14
N ASP A 179 11.16 -19.33 -4.92
CA ASP A 179 12.55 -19.67 -4.63
C ASP A 179 13.57 -18.79 -5.38
N GLY A 180 13.11 -17.88 -6.23
CA GLY A 180 13.95 -17.02 -7.05
C GLY A 180 14.73 -17.75 -8.14
N ILE A 181 14.34 -18.99 -8.49
CA ILE A 181 14.99 -19.82 -9.51
C ILE A 181 13.97 -20.31 -10.54
N ARG A 182 12.87 -20.89 -10.07
CA ARG A 182 11.80 -21.40 -10.95
C ARG A 182 10.87 -20.27 -11.37
N ASP A 183 10.26 -20.44 -12.53
CA ASP A 183 9.30 -19.49 -13.07
C ASP A 183 7.94 -19.66 -12.35
N ASP A 184 7.44 -18.59 -11.74
CA ASP A 184 6.17 -18.53 -11.01
C ASP A 184 5.02 -17.94 -11.87
N THR A 185 5.27 -17.68 -13.17
CA THR A 185 4.35 -16.97 -14.07
C THR A 185 2.93 -17.52 -14.05
N SER A 186 2.74 -18.82 -14.23
CA SER A 186 1.40 -19.43 -14.34
C SER A 186 0.59 -19.25 -13.06
N GLY A 187 1.23 -19.47 -11.90
CA GLY A 187 0.61 -19.28 -10.60
C GLY A 187 0.27 -17.81 -10.33
N LEU A 188 1.16 -16.89 -10.71
CA LEU A 188 0.93 -15.45 -10.61
C LEU A 188 -0.25 -14.99 -11.48
N MET A 189 -0.42 -15.58 -12.67
CA MET A 189 -1.58 -15.32 -13.53
C MET A 189 -2.89 -15.91 -12.99
N SER A 190 -2.82 -17.01 -12.25
CA SER A 190 -3.99 -17.56 -11.55
C SER A 190 -4.39 -16.68 -10.37
N MET A 191 -3.42 -16.28 -9.55
CA MET A 191 -3.63 -15.33 -8.45
C MET A 191 -4.23 -14.01 -8.93
N LYS A 192 -3.75 -13.51 -10.08
CA LYS A 192 -4.26 -12.29 -10.69
C LYS A 192 -5.77 -12.33 -10.90
N ILE A 193 -6.32 -13.45 -11.39
CA ILE A 193 -7.74 -13.60 -11.67
C ILE A 193 -8.56 -13.46 -10.39
N ASP A 194 -8.14 -14.11 -9.30
CA ASP A 194 -8.83 -14.04 -8.01
C ASP A 194 -8.72 -12.66 -7.37
N ALA A 195 -7.56 -12.03 -7.46
CA ALA A 195 -7.37 -10.66 -7.02
C ALA A 195 -8.34 -9.70 -7.74
N GLU A 196 -8.52 -9.85 -9.06
CA GLU A 196 -9.51 -9.10 -9.84
C GLU A 196 -10.96 -9.45 -9.48
N ASN A 197 -11.21 -10.60 -8.86
CA ASN A 197 -12.52 -10.96 -8.30
C ASN A 197 -12.71 -10.46 -6.85
N GLY A 198 -11.77 -9.67 -6.33
CA GLY A 198 -11.85 -9.04 -5.01
C GLY A 198 -11.28 -9.88 -3.88
N VAL A 199 -10.59 -10.98 -4.18
CA VAL A 199 -9.89 -11.77 -3.16
C VAL A 199 -8.64 -11.00 -2.70
N ALA A 200 -8.51 -10.83 -1.38
CA ALA A 200 -7.30 -10.24 -0.80
C ALA A 200 -6.20 -11.29 -0.70
N ILE A 201 -5.05 -11.04 -1.34
CA ILE A 201 -3.95 -12.00 -1.45
C ILE A 201 -2.85 -11.67 -0.45
N ARG A 202 -2.45 -12.65 0.36
CA ARG A 202 -1.27 -12.58 1.22
C ARG A 202 -0.04 -13.10 0.47
N ILE A 203 1.03 -12.33 0.43
CA ILE A 203 2.25 -12.69 -0.31
C ILE A 203 3.40 -12.87 0.69
N PRO A 204 4.00 -14.05 0.82
CA PRO A 204 5.10 -14.24 1.79
C PRO A 204 6.39 -13.57 1.31
N GLY A 205 7.30 -13.32 2.25
CA GLY A 205 8.59 -12.67 2.01
C GLY A 205 9.56 -13.55 1.21
N ARG A 206 9.34 -13.64 -0.10
CA ARG A 206 10.05 -14.52 -1.05
C ARG A 206 10.26 -13.83 -2.39
N THR A 207 11.11 -14.41 -3.24
CA THR A 207 11.33 -13.93 -4.61
C THR A 207 10.55 -14.78 -5.59
N PHE A 208 9.60 -14.15 -6.28
CA PHE A 208 8.77 -14.74 -7.33
C PHE A 208 9.24 -14.26 -8.69
N LEU A 209 9.58 -15.19 -9.58
CA LEU A 209 10.02 -14.88 -10.93
C LEU A 209 8.83 -14.89 -11.88
N SER A 210 8.77 -13.92 -12.80
CA SER A 210 7.75 -13.87 -13.84
C SER A 210 8.37 -13.55 -15.19
N SER A 211 8.02 -14.31 -16.21
CA SER A 211 8.44 -14.05 -17.60
C SER A 211 7.62 -12.93 -18.26
N VAL A 212 6.48 -12.56 -17.66
CA VAL A 212 5.54 -11.54 -18.14
C VAL A 212 5.05 -10.64 -17.00
N PRO A 213 4.64 -9.40 -17.27
CA PRO A 213 4.21 -8.47 -16.24
C PRO A 213 2.78 -8.74 -15.75
N LEU A 214 2.46 -8.26 -14.55
CA LEU A 214 1.10 -8.33 -13.99
C LEU A 214 0.32 -7.06 -14.35
N SER A 215 -0.86 -7.20 -14.97
CA SER A 215 -1.69 -6.04 -15.36
C SER A 215 -3.13 -6.20 -14.87
N PHE A 216 -3.51 -5.43 -13.86
CA PHE A 216 -4.82 -5.46 -13.25
C PHE A 216 -5.75 -4.42 -13.86
N THR A 217 -6.97 -4.85 -14.20
CA THR A 217 -8.04 -4.00 -14.76
C THR A 217 -9.14 -3.68 -13.75
N LYS A 218 -8.98 -4.16 -12.53
CA LYS A 218 -9.88 -3.94 -11.39
C LYS A 218 -9.06 -3.62 -10.14
N PRO A 219 -9.66 -2.94 -9.14
CA PRO A 219 -9.00 -2.74 -7.85
C PRO A 219 -8.60 -4.06 -7.21
N VAL A 220 -7.41 -4.11 -6.62
CA VAL A 220 -6.87 -5.32 -5.97
C VAL A 220 -6.34 -5.02 -4.58
N THR A 221 -6.33 -6.03 -3.70
CA THR A 221 -5.71 -5.97 -2.38
C THR A 221 -4.59 -7.00 -2.28
N LEU A 222 -3.35 -6.53 -2.36
CA LEU A 222 -2.14 -7.36 -2.26
C LEU A 222 -1.37 -6.97 -1.00
N ILE A 223 -1.34 -7.86 -0.02
CA ILE A 223 -0.68 -7.59 1.26
C ILE A 223 0.49 -8.54 1.43
N ALA A 224 1.69 -8.02 1.21
CA ALA A 224 2.90 -8.82 1.31
C ALA A 224 3.56 -8.73 2.68
N GLU A 225 4.37 -9.74 3.01
CA GLU A 225 5.34 -9.67 4.07
C GLU A 225 6.60 -8.93 3.57
N PRO A 226 7.35 -8.24 4.47
CA PRO A 226 8.60 -7.59 4.10
C PRO A 226 9.56 -8.51 3.35
N GLY A 227 10.07 -8.05 2.21
CA GLY A 227 11.02 -8.81 1.37
C GLY A 227 10.37 -9.57 0.22
N ALA A 228 9.04 -9.58 0.10
CA ALA A 228 8.37 -10.11 -1.07
C ALA A 228 8.80 -9.36 -2.33
N ARG A 229 9.24 -10.10 -3.34
CA ARG A 229 9.78 -9.56 -4.60
C ARG A 229 9.12 -10.22 -5.78
N ILE A 230 8.60 -9.40 -6.69
CA ILE A 230 8.17 -9.85 -8.02
C ILE A 230 9.23 -9.38 -9.00
N LYS A 231 9.91 -10.33 -9.65
CA LYS A 231 11.03 -10.06 -10.55
C LYS A 231 10.73 -10.52 -11.96
N LEU A 232 10.86 -9.61 -12.92
CA LEU A 232 10.80 -10.01 -14.33
C LEU A 232 12.09 -10.69 -14.78
N THR A 233 11.96 -11.71 -15.62
CA THR A 233 13.09 -12.53 -16.11
C THR A 233 13.28 -12.49 -17.62
N SER A 234 12.35 -11.90 -18.37
CA SER A 234 12.43 -11.85 -19.82
C SER A 234 11.61 -10.72 -20.44
N GLY A 235 11.88 -10.46 -21.72
CA GLY A 235 11.11 -9.52 -22.53
C GLY A 235 11.52 -8.05 -22.39
N THR A 236 10.69 -7.20 -23.00
CA THR A 236 10.73 -5.74 -22.87
C THR A 236 9.34 -5.29 -22.54
N ASN A 237 9.13 -4.85 -21.31
CA ASN A 237 7.83 -4.54 -20.75
C ASN A 237 7.79 -3.09 -20.27
N ASP A 238 6.61 -2.49 -20.26
CA ASP A 238 6.47 -1.14 -19.73
C ASP A 238 6.52 -1.10 -18.20
N TYR A 239 6.21 -2.20 -17.53
CA TYR A 239 6.11 -2.26 -16.08
C TYR A 239 6.37 -3.67 -15.56
N VAL A 240 6.69 -3.81 -14.26
CA VAL A 240 6.60 -5.10 -13.54
C VAL A 240 5.14 -5.39 -13.21
N MET A 241 4.45 -4.37 -12.69
CA MET A 241 3.04 -4.42 -12.36
C MET A 241 2.31 -3.16 -12.80
N GLN A 242 1.09 -3.31 -13.29
CA GLN A 242 0.19 -2.20 -13.61
C GLN A 242 -1.17 -2.39 -12.94
N ILE A 243 -1.78 -1.28 -12.51
CA ILE A 243 -3.21 -1.17 -12.29
C ILE A 243 -3.75 -0.11 -13.26
N ASP A 244 -4.54 -0.52 -14.26
CA ASP A 244 -5.21 0.40 -15.19
C ASP A 244 -6.72 0.27 -15.05
N LEU A 245 -7.32 1.25 -14.37
CA LEU A 245 -8.76 1.29 -14.09
C LEU A 245 -9.50 2.19 -15.06
N ARG A 246 -8.84 2.64 -16.14
CA ARG A 246 -9.43 3.59 -17.09
C ARG A 246 -10.33 2.95 -18.13
N GLY A 247 -10.41 1.63 -18.14
CA GLY A 247 -11.19 0.88 -19.12
C GLY A 247 -10.64 1.02 -20.55
N PRO A 248 -11.30 0.44 -21.55
CA PRO A 248 -10.79 0.36 -22.92
C PRO A 248 -10.67 1.71 -23.65
N ASP A 249 -11.45 2.71 -23.23
CA ASP A 249 -11.51 4.06 -23.83
C ASP A 249 -10.71 5.11 -23.02
N GLY A 250 -10.00 4.67 -21.97
CA GLY A 250 -9.16 5.52 -21.13
C GLY A 250 -9.91 6.58 -20.32
N SER A 251 -11.25 6.48 -20.24
CA SER A 251 -12.12 7.52 -19.68
C SER A 251 -12.71 7.18 -18.31
N PHE A 252 -12.50 5.96 -17.81
CA PHE A 252 -12.99 5.51 -16.50
C PHE A 252 -11.96 5.69 -15.38
N TRP A 253 -12.38 5.39 -14.16
CA TRP A 253 -11.53 5.33 -12.99
C TRP A 253 -12.04 4.25 -12.04
N GLY A 254 -11.20 3.81 -11.13
CA GLY A 254 -11.59 2.86 -10.10
C GLY A 254 -11.02 3.22 -8.73
N TYR A 255 -11.62 2.64 -7.69
CA TYR A 255 -11.35 3.00 -6.31
C TYR A 255 -10.77 1.85 -5.49
N GLY A 256 -9.89 2.17 -4.55
CA GLY A 256 -9.61 1.29 -3.40
C GLY A 256 -8.58 0.18 -3.63
N SER A 257 -7.65 0.35 -4.57
CA SER A 257 -6.49 -0.56 -4.65
C SER A 257 -5.60 -0.41 -3.42
N HIS A 258 -5.17 -1.54 -2.84
CA HIS A 258 -4.25 -1.58 -1.70
C HIS A 258 -3.09 -2.51 -2.03
N ILE A 259 -1.86 -1.98 -2.04
CA ILE A 259 -0.64 -2.79 -2.16
C ILE A 259 0.33 -2.41 -1.05
N GLU A 260 0.87 -3.41 -0.35
CA GLU A 260 1.92 -3.16 0.64
C GLU A 260 3.05 -4.19 0.65
N ASN A 261 4.26 -3.71 0.95
CA ASN A 261 5.51 -4.47 1.18
C ASN A 261 6.05 -5.25 -0.03
N ILE A 262 5.83 -4.76 -1.25
CA ILE A 262 6.31 -5.42 -2.49
C ILE A 262 7.52 -4.70 -3.07
N ILE A 263 8.53 -5.48 -3.44
CA ILE A 263 9.64 -5.08 -4.30
C ILE A 263 9.28 -5.43 -5.75
N PHE A 264 9.12 -4.41 -6.59
CA PHE A 264 8.98 -4.52 -8.03
C PHE A 264 10.37 -4.46 -8.67
N ASP A 265 10.89 -5.64 -9.01
CA ASP A 265 12.22 -5.80 -9.62
C ASP A 265 12.06 -5.99 -11.12
N GLY A 266 12.47 -4.98 -11.89
CA GLY A 266 12.40 -5.03 -13.34
C GLY A 266 13.29 -6.10 -13.96
N GLY A 267 14.32 -6.56 -13.23
CA GLY A 267 15.30 -7.51 -13.75
C GLY A 267 15.94 -7.05 -15.06
N VAL A 268 16.00 -5.74 -15.32
CA VAL A 268 16.38 -5.09 -16.60
C VAL A 268 15.38 -5.27 -17.78
N HIS A 269 14.19 -5.80 -17.51
CA HIS A 269 13.14 -6.13 -18.49
C HIS A 269 11.90 -5.24 -18.41
N ALA A 270 11.85 -4.27 -17.50
CA ALA A 270 10.74 -3.33 -17.34
C ALA A 270 11.18 -1.87 -17.32
N ASN A 271 10.33 -0.99 -17.86
CA ASN A 271 10.49 0.44 -17.73
C ASN A 271 10.10 0.94 -16.33
N ASP A 272 8.95 0.51 -15.81
CA ASP A 272 8.46 0.92 -14.49
C ASP A 272 8.37 -0.22 -13.49
N GLY A 273 8.40 0.11 -12.20
CA GLY A 273 8.06 -0.83 -11.14
C GLY A 273 6.54 -1.05 -11.11
N LEU A 274 5.83 -0.07 -10.54
CA LEU A 274 4.38 -0.03 -10.46
C LEU A 274 3.82 1.12 -11.31
N SER A 275 3.04 0.79 -12.34
CA SER A 275 2.30 1.76 -13.14
C SER A 275 0.85 1.86 -12.66
N LEU A 276 0.38 3.07 -12.36
CA LEU A 276 -0.95 3.35 -11.84
C LEU A 276 -1.69 4.28 -12.80
N ARG A 277 -2.86 3.83 -13.27
CA ARG A 277 -3.63 4.58 -14.27
C ARG A 277 -5.11 4.64 -13.91
N GLY A 278 -5.64 5.85 -13.72
CA GLY A 278 -7.04 6.07 -13.31
C GLY A 278 -7.37 5.51 -11.92
N VAL A 279 -6.38 5.47 -11.02
CA VAL A 279 -6.51 4.90 -9.68
C VAL A 279 -6.85 6.00 -8.68
N ILE A 280 -7.99 5.86 -7.99
CA ILE A 280 -8.46 6.84 -7.02
C ILE A 280 -8.56 6.22 -5.62
N GLY A 281 -8.12 6.92 -4.58
CA GLY A 281 -8.21 6.44 -3.19
C GLY A 281 -7.40 5.18 -2.93
N GLY A 282 -6.28 5.00 -3.64
CA GLY A 282 -5.39 3.85 -3.47
C GLY A 282 -4.44 4.02 -2.27
N VAL A 283 -4.00 2.89 -1.70
CA VAL A 283 -3.04 2.85 -0.58
C VAL A 283 -1.84 2.00 -0.98
N PHE A 284 -0.66 2.62 -1.01
CA PHE A 284 0.59 2.02 -1.46
C PHE A 284 1.66 2.21 -0.39
N LYS A 285 2.07 1.12 0.27
CA LYS A 285 2.98 1.20 1.43
C LYS A 285 4.21 0.33 1.27
N ASN A 286 5.37 0.84 1.65
CA ASN A 286 6.64 0.12 1.64
C ASN A 286 6.91 -0.53 0.26
N ILE A 287 6.65 0.25 -0.80
CA ILE A 287 6.86 -0.20 -2.17
C ILE A 287 8.27 0.16 -2.59
N ARG A 288 8.98 -0.81 -3.19
CA ARG A 288 10.31 -0.56 -3.76
C ARG A 288 10.32 -0.87 -5.25
N GLY A 289 10.83 0.06 -6.07
CA GLY A 289 11.21 -0.23 -7.45
C GLY A 289 12.72 -0.40 -7.56
N THR A 290 13.17 -1.41 -8.32
CA THR A 290 14.60 -1.64 -8.58
C THR A 290 14.82 -2.29 -9.95
N ASN A 291 16.00 -2.09 -10.54
CA ASN A 291 16.41 -2.66 -11.83
C ASN A 291 15.41 -2.42 -12.97
N ILE A 292 14.89 -1.20 -13.03
CA ILE A 292 13.93 -0.68 -14.01
C ILE A 292 14.54 0.51 -14.75
N SER A 293 14.12 0.78 -15.99
CA SER A 293 14.75 1.82 -16.81
C SER A 293 14.19 3.24 -16.58
N ARG A 294 12.94 3.37 -16.13
CA ARG A 294 12.21 4.65 -16.04
C ARG A 294 11.85 5.02 -14.60
N SER A 295 10.85 4.40 -13.97
CA SER A 295 10.33 4.90 -12.67
C SER A 295 9.79 3.83 -11.72
N ALA A 296 10.09 3.94 -10.42
CA ALA A 296 9.60 2.98 -9.42
C ALA A 296 8.08 3.06 -9.28
N ILE A 297 7.54 4.27 -9.22
CA ILE A 297 6.11 4.55 -9.32
C ILE A 297 5.89 5.46 -10.52
N HIS A 298 5.01 5.04 -11.43
CA HIS A 298 4.58 5.82 -12.59
C HIS A 298 3.08 6.07 -12.50
N GLU A 299 2.68 7.33 -12.55
CA GLU A 299 1.30 7.73 -12.29
C GLU A 299 0.69 8.50 -13.45
N TRP A 300 -0.43 8.00 -13.95
CA TRP A 300 -1.31 8.72 -14.87
C TRP A 300 -2.70 8.84 -14.27
N TRP A 301 -3.09 10.07 -13.93
CA TRP A 301 -4.38 10.36 -13.34
C TRP A 301 -4.65 9.50 -12.09
N THR A 302 -3.72 9.54 -11.14
CA THR A 302 -3.98 9.04 -9.78
C THR A 302 -4.62 10.16 -8.95
N GLN A 303 -5.54 9.81 -8.05
CA GLN A 303 -6.18 10.82 -7.21
C GLN A 303 -6.47 10.35 -5.80
N LEU A 304 -6.31 11.20 -4.79
CA LEU A 304 -6.61 10.84 -3.38
C LEU A 304 -5.80 9.61 -2.90
N CYS A 305 -4.68 9.29 -3.55
CA CYS A 305 -3.87 8.14 -3.21
C CYS A 305 -2.91 8.47 -2.06
N HIS A 306 -2.63 7.47 -1.24
CA HIS A 306 -1.68 7.54 -0.13
C HIS A 306 -0.48 6.66 -0.42
N TYR A 307 0.71 7.26 -0.42
CA TYR A 307 1.98 6.62 -0.66
C TYR A 307 2.86 6.78 0.58
N GLU A 308 3.36 5.66 1.11
CA GLU A 308 4.14 5.65 2.34
C GLU A 308 5.40 4.80 2.16
N ASN A 309 6.56 5.35 2.48
CA ASN A 309 7.87 4.68 2.37
C ASN A 309 8.13 4.11 0.97
N ILE A 310 7.92 4.92 -0.07
CA ILE A 310 8.28 4.55 -1.45
C ILE A 310 9.80 4.60 -1.59
N GLN A 311 10.39 3.53 -2.12
CA GLN A 311 11.84 3.36 -2.18
C GLN A 311 12.32 3.13 -3.62
N CYS A 312 13.33 3.90 -4.01
CA CYS A 312 14.09 3.73 -5.23
C CYS A 312 15.49 4.29 -4.97
N SER A 313 16.38 3.49 -4.38
CA SER A 313 17.69 3.97 -3.94
C SER A 313 18.79 2.93 -4.14
N ASN A 314 19.89 3.37 -4.77
CA ASN A 314 21.11 2.57 -4.90
C ASN A 314 21.83 2.36 -3.55
N ASN A 315 21.54 3.18 -2.53
CA ASN A 315 22.06 2.98 -1.17
C ASN A 315 21.37 1.81 -0.45
N ILE A 316 20.12 1.50 -0.84
CA ILE A 316 19.35 0.38 -0.27
C ILE A 316 19.72 -0.93 -0.96
N GLU A 317 19.81 -0.93 -2.29
CA GLU A 317 20.20 -2.08 -3.10
C GLU A 317 20.84 -1.59 -4.40
N ASN A 318 22.00 -2.15 -4.77
CA ASN A 318 22.69 -1.75 -5.98
C ASN A 318 21.83 -2.02 -7.23
N PHE A 319 21.69 -0.99 -8.07
CA PHE A 319 21.01 -1.09 -9.34
C PHE A 319 21.85 -1.83 -10.38
N GLN A 320 21.23 -2.77 -11.09
CA GLN A 320 21.77 -3.33 -12.34
C GLN A 320 21.54 -2.39 -13.53
N ILE A 321 20.41 -1.69 -13.52
CA ILE A 321 20.09 -0.57 -14.41
C ILE A 321 19.57 0.57 -13.56
N THR A 322 20.13 1.76 -13.77
CA THR A 322 19.78 2.96 -13.01
C THR A 322 18.47 3.54 -13.52
N PRO A 323 17.42 3.66 -12.68
CA PRO A 323 16.17 4.31 -13.06
C PRO A 323 16.40 5.79 -13.40
N ILE A 324 15.60 6.35 -14.32
CA ILE A 324 15.62 7.79 -14.59
C ILE A 324 14.96 8.56 -13.43
N HIS A 325 13.89 8.00 -12.87
CA HIS A 325 13.09 8.58 -11.80
C HIS A 325 12.81 7.56 -10.71
N GLY A 326 12.53 8.02 -9.50
CA GLY A 326 11.88 7.19 -8.48
C GLY A 326 10.37 7.31 -8.56
N ILE A 327 9.88 8.55 -8.66
CA ILE A 327 8.45 8.85 -8.81
C ILE A 327 8.28 9.70 -10.06
N LEU A 328 7.43 9.25 -10.98
CA LEU A 328 7.04 9.99 -12.18
C LEU A 328 5.53 10.17 -12.20
N ALA A 329 5.09 11.43 -12.19
CA ALA A 329 3.69 11.82 -12.37
C ALA A 329 3.56 12.75 -13.59
N ASP A 330 3.03 12.20 -14.66
CA ASP A 330 2.83 12.87 -15.95
C ASP A 330 1.46 12.46 -16.53
N CYS A 331 1.31 12.44 -17.86
CA CYS A 331 0.03 12.22 -18.51
C CYS A 331 0.20 11.48 -19.84
N GLU A 332 -0.71 10.56 -20.11
CA GLU A 332 -0.87 9.92 -21.42
C GLU A 332 -1.84 10.74 -22.28
N PHE A 333 -1.31 11.71 -23.02
CA PHE A 333 -2.12 12.57 -23.89
C PHE A 333 -2.79 11.78 -25.03
N GLY A 334 -4.04 12.13 -25.34
CA GLY A 334 -4.80 11.57 -26.44
C GLY A 334 -5.54 10.27 -26.12
N ALA A 335 -5.54 9.82 -24.86
CA ALA A 335 -6.15 8.58 -24.41
C ALA A 335 -7.57 8.76 -23.81
N GLY A 336 -8.30 9.82 -24.19
CA GLY A 336 -9.69 10.05 -23.75
C GLY A 336 -9.83 10.87 -22.46
N ASN A 337 -8.84 10.84 -21.56
CA ASN A 337 -8.82 11.71 -20.39
C ASN A 337 -7.42 12.21 -20.00
N ASP A 338 -7.01 13.31 -20.63
CA ASP A 338 -5.73 13.99 -20.44
C ASP A 338 -5.65 14.73 -19.09
N ARG A 339 -5.59 13.99 -17.98
CA ARG A 339 -5.54 14.53 -16.61
C ARG A 339 -4.24 14.14 -15.90
N GLY A 340 -3.63 15.13 -15.24
CA GLY A 340 -2.55 14.88 -14.29
C GLY A 340 -3.02 14.23 -12.99
N SER A 341 -2.07 13.70 -12.24
CA SER A 341 -2.30 13.17 -10.90
C SER A 341 -2.63 14.29 -9.92
N SER A 342 -3.50 14.05 -8.94
CA SER A 342 -3.87 15.12 -8.00
C SER A 342 -4.28 14.68 -6.61
N ALA A 343 -4.15 15.56 -5.62
CA ALA A 343 -4.59 15.31 -4.25
C ALA A 343 -3.99 14.04 -3.61
N ASN A 344 -2.80 13.64 -4.05
CA ASN A 344 -2.08 12.49 -3.48
C ASN A 344 -1.21 12.94 -2.30
N THR A 345 -0.96 12.02 -1.37
CA THR A 345 -0.04 12.23 -0.25
C THR A 345 1.10 11.24 -0.31
N TYR A 346 2.34 11.73 -0.20
CA TYR A 346 3.57 10.95 -0.16
C TYR A 346 4.28 11.21 1.16
N ILE A 347 4.62 10.14 1.88
CA ILE A 347 5.25 10.25 3.20
C ILE A 347 6.52 9.38 3.23
N ASN A 348 7.62 9.98 3.68
CA ASN A 348 8.92 9.31 3.89
C ASN A 348 9.44 8.56 2.64
N CYS A 349 9.32 9.15 1.45
CA CYS A 349 9.93 8.57 0.25
C CYS A 349 11.46 8.55 0.37
N THR A 350 12.12 7.52 -0.16
CA THR A 350 13.58 7.41 -0.22
C THR A 350 13.98 7.21 -1.68
N ILE A 351 14.27 8.31 -2.37
CA ILE A 351 14.50 8.34 -3.82
C ILE A 351 15.91 8.83 -4.11
N GLU A 352 16.82 7.93 -4.44
CA GLU A 352 18.25 8.27 -4.44
C GLU A 352 19.01 7.63 -5.59
N HIS A 353 20.01 8.35 -6.10
CA HIS A 353 20.90 7.88 -7.17
C HIS A 353 20.18 7.50 -8.46
N THR A 354 19.07 8.17 -8.76
CA THR A 354 18.44 8.10 -10.08
C THR A 354 19.25 8.91 -11.10
N SER A 355 19.22 8.50 -12.36
CA SER A 355 20.00 9.16 -13.41
C SER A 355 19.40 10.48 -13.90
N GLY A 356 18.11 10.70 -13.63
CA GLY A 356 17.38 11.92 -13.94
C GLY A 356 16.84 12.59 -12.67
N SER A 357 15.57 12.97 -12.71
CA SER A 357 14.89 13.61 -11.60
C SER A 357 14.38 12.57 -10.62
N GLY A 358 14.77 12.62 -9.34
CA GLY A 358 14.29 11.67 -8.35
C GLY A 358 12.77 11.67 -8.26
N ILE A 359 12.20 12.84 -7.99
CA ILE A 359 10.75 13.07 -8.02
C ILE A 359 10.43 14.00 -9.20
N CYS A 360 9.70 13.47 -10.18
CA CYS A 360 9.31 14.19 -11.40
C CYS A 360 7.79 14.35 -11.46
N GLY A 361 7.30 15.55 -11.21
CA GLY A 361 5.88 15.92 -11.26
C GLY A 361 5.60 16.84 -12.44
N VAL A 362 5.58 16.27 -13.65
CA VAL A 362 5.32 16.99 -14.91
C VAL A 362 3.89 17.50 -14.97
N PHE A 363 2.92 16.65 -14.58
CA PHE A 363 1.52 17.02 -14.48
C PHE A 363 0.93 16.49 -13.16
N MET A 364 1.02 17.32 -12.13
CA MET A 364 0.64 16.97 -10.76
C MET A 364 0.02 18.16 -10.04
N SER A 365 -1.10 17.98 -9.34
CA SER A 365 -1.77 19.11 -8.67
C SER A 365 -2.29 18.80 -7.28
N ASN A 366 -2.14 19.75 -6.35
CA ASN A 366 -2.59 19.61 -4.96
C ASN A 366 -2.02 18.37 -4.23
N CYS A 367 -0.85 17.88 -4.64
CA CYS A 367 -0.19 16.75 -3.98
C CYS A 367 0.70 17.24 -2.82
N THR A 368 0.84 16.41 -1.79
CA THR A 368 1.66 16.72 -0.61
C THR A 368 2.77 15.69 -0.42
N PHE A 369 4.02 16.14 -0.28
CA PHE A 369 5.17 15.33 0.09
C PHE A 369 5.61 15.72 1.51
N ILE A 370 5.77 14.73 2.39
CA ILE A 370 6.12 14.93 3.80
C ILE A 370 7.34 14.07 4.13
N ASN A 371 8.44 14.74 4.50
CA ASN A 371 9.74 14.16 4.81
C ASN A 371 10.29 13.29 3.65
N GLY A 372 11.33 12.53 3.95
CA GLY A 372 12.00 11.65 2.99
C GLY A 372 13.21 12.30 2.34
N THR A 373 13.77 11.61 1.36
CA THR A 373 14.98 12.00 0.62
C THR A 373 14.73 11.97 -0.88
N SER A 374 15.29 12.97 -1.58
CA SER A 374 15.51 12.94 -3.02
C SER A 374 16.95 13.39 -3.31
N GLU A 375 17.91 12.51 -3.03
CA GLU A 375 19.34 12.83 -3.00
C GLU A 375 20.19 12.04 -4.00
N GLY A 376 21.33 12.61 -4.40
CA GLY A 376 22.29 11.94 -5.28
C GLY A 376 21.76 11.73 -6.71
N ASN A 377 20.67 12.39 -7.05
CA ASN A 377 20.05 12.32 -8.37
C ASN A 377 20.71 13.33 -9.33
N ASN A 378 20.28 13.37 -10.59
CA ASN A 378 20.58 14.53 -11.42
C ASN A 378 19.80 15.75 -10.91
N ILE A 379 18.50 15.60 -10.70
CA ILE A 379 17.64 16.62 -10.11
C ILE A 379 16.91 16.02 -8.90
N GLY A 380 16.84 16.73 -7.77
CA GLY A 380 16.08 16.26 -6.61
C GLY A 380 14.57 16.22 -6.91
N ILE A 381 13.98 17.38 -7.18
CA ILE A 381 12.57 17.54 -7.54
C ILE A 381 12.47 18.32 -8.85
N GLU A 382 11.74 17.80 -9.82
CA GLU A 382 11.41 18.49 -11.08
C GLU A 382 9.90 18.62 -11.23
N PHE A 383 9.41 19.86 -11.33
CA PHE A 383 7.97 20.14 -11.52
C PHE A 383 7.71 20.91 -12.80
N GLY A 384 6.62 20.52 -13.46
CA GLY A 384 6.10 21.13 -14.69
C GLY A 384 6.91 20.71 -15.91
N HIS A 385 6.77 21.48 -16.99
CA HIS A 385 7.39 21.18 -18.27
C HIS A 385 7.87 22.45 -18.98
N ALA A 386 9.04 22.37 -19.63
CA ALA A 386 9.70 23.53 -20.23
C ALA A 386 8.91 24.15 -21.40
N THR A 387 8.18 23.33 -22.18
CA THR A 387 7.57 23.77 -23.44
C THR A 387 6.05 23.54 -23.52
N ASP A 388 5.60 22.31 -23.27
CA ASP A 388 4.19 21.90 -23.25
C ASP A 388 3.39 22.54 -22.10
N VAL A 389 2.44 23.41 -22.46
CA VAL A 389 1.58 24.16 -21.53
C VAL A 389 0.44 23.34 -20.93
N ARG A 390 0.20 22.14 -21.45
CA ARG A 390 -0.84 21.23 -20.94
C ARG A 390 -0.40 20.56 -19.63
N ASN A 391 0.90 20.32 -19.50
CA ASN A 391 1.52 19.75 -18.31
C ASN A 391 1.62 20.82 -17.22
N GLN A 392 0.78 20.75 -16.19
CA GLN A 392 0.75 21.76 -15.12
C GLN A 392 1.11 21.13 -13.79
N SER A 393 2.07 21.74 -13.08
CA SER A 393 2.43 21.32 -11.74
C SER A 393 2.06 22.41 -10.74
N ALA A 394 0.92 22.25 -10.06
CA ALA A 394 0.28 23.36 -9.36
C ALA A 394 -0.32 23.01 -8.00
N GLY A 395 -0.17 23.91 -7.03
CA GLY A 395 -0.79 23.73 -5.71
C GLY A 395 -0.14 22.62 -4.87
N ASN A 396 1.03 22.12 -5.24
CA ASN A 396 1.70 21.05 -4.49
C ASN A 396 2.43 21.60 -3.26
N THR A 397 2.58 20.76 -2.24
CA THR A 397 3.29 21.11 -1.01
C THR A 397 4.39 20.08 -0.74
N VAL A 398 5.62 20.54 -0.49
CA VAL A 398 6.76 19.70 -0.12
C VAL A 398 7.27 20.15 1.24
N ILE A 399 7.32 19.25 2.22
CA ILE A 399 7.61 19.57 3.62
C ILE A 399 8.78 18.73 4.10
N GLY A 400 9.84 19.37 4.59
CA GLY A 400 10.90 18.70 5.36
C GLY A 400 11.71 17.65 4.60
N MET A 401 11.74 17.71 3.27
CA MET A 401 12.47 16.75 2.44
C MET A 401 13.97 17.09 2.40
N ASP A 402 14.78 16.04 2.42
CA ASP A 402 16.22 16.09 2.24
C ASP A 402 16.60 16.02 0.75
N LEU A 403 17.28 17.05 0.25
CA LEU A 403 17.62 17.26 -1.15
C LEU A 403 19.10 17.64 -1.22
N GLU A 404 19.97 16.64 -1.12
CA GLU A 404 21.42 16.86 -1.11
C GLU A 404 22.10 16.11 -2.26
N VAL A 405 23.33 16.54 -2.57
CA VAL A 405 24.22 15.89 -3.54
C VAL A 405 23.62 15.66 -4.94
N ASN A 406 22.55 16.38 -5.29
CA ASN A 406 21.98 16.39 -6.64
C ASN A 406 22.89 17.16 -7.61
N THR A 407 23.19 16.56 -8.77
CA THR A 407 24.29 17.06 -9.64
C THR A 407 23.93 18.27 -10.49
N ALA A 408 22.67 18.41 -10.93
CA ALA A 408 22.19 19.57 -11.69
C ALA A 408 21.54 20.63 -10.81
N THR A 409 20.62 20.24 -9.92
CA THR A 409 19.98 21.13 -8.93
C THR A 409 19.12 20.32 -7.97
N ASP A 410 18.86 20.84 -6.77
CA ASP A 410 17.92 20.22 -5.85
C ASP A 410 16.47 20.35 -6.30
N ILE A 411 16.12 21.48 -6.93
CA ILE A 411 14.76 21.75 -7.39
C ILE A 411 14.83 22.46 -8.74
N LEU A 412 14.11 21.92 -9.71
CA LEU A 412 13.87 22.52 -11.02
C LEU A 412 12.37 22.79 -11.20
N LEU A 413 12.00 24.06 -11.32
CA LEU A 413 10.63 24.46 -11.63
C LEU A 413 10.57 25.04 -13.04
N HIS A 414 9.79 24.41 -13.90
CA HIS A 414 9.54 24.89 -15.27
C HIS A 414 8.39 25.89 -15.36
N LYS A 415 8.23 26.51 -16.53
CA LYS A 415 7.25 27.60 -16.75
C LYS A 415 5.79 27.25 -16.47
N THR A 416 5.45 25.98 -16.43
CA THR A 416 4.10 25.50 -16.15
C THR A 416 3.88 25.13 -14.68
N THR A 417 4.81 25.55 -13.82
CA THR A 417 4.80 25.29 -12.38
C THR A 417 4.40 26.54 -11.62
N TYR A 418 3.34 26.45 -10.82
CA TYR A 418 2.83 27.60 -10.09
C TYR A 418 2.10 27.27 -8.80
N ALA A 419 2.08 28.21 -7.86
CA ALA A 419 1.35 28.06 -6.59
C ALA A 419 1.79 26.84 -5.75
N ASN A 420 3.06 26.45 -5.81
CA ASN A 420 3.59 25.36 -4.98
C ASN A 420 4.28 25.92 -3.73
N ASP A 421 4.24 25.15 -2.64
CA ASP A 421 4.86 25.47 -1.36
C ASP A 421 6.00 24.50 -1.04
N PHE A 422 7.20 25.03 -0.82
CA PHE A 422 8.39 24.30 -0.42
C PHE A 422 8.77 24.73 1.00
N ILE A 423 8.59 23.86 1.99
CA ILE A 423 8.58 24.21 3.40
C ILE A 423 9.65 23.43 4.17
N GLY A 424 10.59 24.15 4.81
CA GLY A 424 11.55 23.57 5.73
C GLY A 424 12.50 22.55 5.08
N LEU A 425 12.86 22.77 3.82
CA LEU A 425 13.70 21.86 3.06
C LEU A 425 15.14 21.81 3.59
N LYS A 426 15.79 20.67 3.44
CA LYS A 426 17.22 20.50 3.64
C LYS A 426 17.86 20.38 2.26
N ALA A 427 18.16 21.52 1.64
CA ALA A 427 18.76 21.58 0.31
C ALA A 427 20.17 22.22 0.33
N GLY A 428 20.91 22.06 -0.76
CA GLY A 428 22.11 22.83 -1.09
C GLY A 428 23.44 22.23 -0.66
N TYR A 429 23.45 21.10 0.07
CA TYR A 429 24.71 20.46 0.40
C TYR A 429 25.28 19.75 -0.83
N SER A 430 26.39 20.29 -1.36
CA SER A 430 27.04 19.81 -2.58
C SER A 430 26.13 19.80 -3.81
N SER A 431 25.19 20.73 -3.88
CA SER A 431 24.23 20.87 -4.98
C SER A 431 24.19 22.30 -5.52
N PRO A 432 24.04 22.50 -6.84
CA PRO A 432 23.85 23.83 -7.41
C PRO A 432 22.57 24.51 -6.92
N ALA A 433 22.46 25.82 -7.16
CA ALA A 433 21.29 26.62 -6.78
C ALA A 433 19.98 26.05 -7.36
N ILE A 434 18.88 26.23 -6.64
CA ILE A 434 17.52 25.92 -7.10
C ILE A 434 17.24 26.71 -8.38
N GLN A 435 16.67 26.06 -9.40
CA GLN A 435 16.41 26.68 -10.70
C GLN A 435 14.91 26.95 -10.88
N VAL A 436 14.56 28.22 -11.09
CA VAL A 436 13.17 28.68 -11.29
C VAL A 436 13.06 29.30 -12.69
N GLN A 437 12.57 28.50 -13.64
CA GLN A 437 12.59 28.80 -15.07
C GLN A 437 11.18 29.13 -15.57
N GLY A 438 10.77 30.40 -15.51
CA GLY A 438 9.43 30.84 -15.87
C GLY A 438 8.32 30.47 -14.90
N ALA A 439 8.62 29.67 -13.88
CA ALA A 439 7.67 29.32 -12.83
C ALA A 439 7.29 30.56 -12.00
N TYR A 440 6.07 30.58 -11.49
CA TYR A 440 5.52 31.75 -10.82
C TYR A 440 4.66 31.44 -9.60
N ALA A 441 4.52 32.41 -8.69
CA ALA A 441 3.69 32.27 -7.49
C ALA A 441 4.06 31.09 -6.58
N ASN A 442 5.29 30.57 -6.64
CA ASN A 442 5.77 29.52 -5.75
C ASN A 442 6.35 30.13 -4.47
N ASN A 443 6.18 29.44 -3.34
CA ASN A 443 6.72 29.85 -2.05
C ASN A 443 7.84 28.91 -1.59
N PHE A 444 8.94 29.48 -1.14
CA PHE A 444 10.03 28.80 -0.45
C PHE A 444 10.11 29.32 0.98
N ILE A 445 9.78 28.48 1.97
CA ILE A 445 9.50 28.88 3.34
C ILE A 445 10.39 28.11 4.29
N ALA A 446 11.29 28.81 4.98
CA ALA A 446 12.28 28.24 5.90
C ALA A 446 13.17 27.16 5.25
N GLY A 447 14.06 26.55 6.02
CA GLY A 447 14.99 25.53 5.54
C GLY A 447 16.34 26.10 5.11
N VAL A 448 17.08 25.31 4.34
CA VAL A 448 18.39 25.65 3.77
C VAL A 448 18.43 25.34 2.27
N CYS A 449 19.20 26.13 1.50
CA CYS A 449 19.54 25.84 0.10
C CYS A 449 20.90 26.46 -0.28
N SER A 450 21.49 26.09 -1.42
CA SER A 450 22.76 26.66 -1.90
C SER A 450 22.60 27.97 -2.69
N GLY A 451 21.36 28.41 -2.91
CA GLY A 451 21.00 29.56 -3.72
C GLY A 451 19.68 29.31 -4.46
N ILE A 452 19.11 30.37 -5.03
CA ILE A 452 17.96 30.27 -5.95
C ILE A 452 18.19 31.19 -7.14
N ASP A 453 18.06 30.65 -8.35
CA ASP A 453 18.20 31.35 -9.62
C ASP A 453 16.83 31.49 -10.28
N PHE A 454 16.35 32.72 -10.35
CA PHE A 454 15.16 33.13 -11.06
C PHE A 454 15.55 33.62 -12.45
N ASP A 455 15.04 32.96 -13.48
CA ASP A 455 15.23 33.42 -14.85
C ASP A 455 14.39 34.66 -15.17
N SER A 456 14.60 35.23 -16.36
CA SER A 456 13.91 36.45 -16.79
C SER A 456 12.41 36.32 -17.05
N THR A 457 11.89 35.09 -17.04
CA THR A 457 10.47 34.81 -17.28
C THR A 457 9.73 34.46 -15.99
N SER A 458 10.45 34.15 -14.91
CA SER A 458 9.88 33.88 -13.60
C SER A 458 9.28 35.14 -12.96
N HIS A 459 8.20 34.97 -12.20
CA HIS A 459 7.58 36.10 -11.52
C HIS A 459 6.73 35.74 -10.31
N ASP A 460 6.46 36.72 -9.45
CA ASP A 460 5.56 36.59 -8.29
C ASP A 460 5.93 35.46 -7.30
N ASN A 461 7.15 34.92 -7.36
CA ASN A 461 7.61 33.91 -6.41
C ASN A 461 7.99 34.58 -5.08
N ARG A 462 8.00 33.79 -4.00
CA ARG A 462 8.25 34.30 -2.66
C ARG A 462 9.21 33.41 -1.90
N ILE A 463 10.21 34.02 -1.26
CA ILE A 463 11.10 33.34 -0.32
C ILE A 463 10.96 33.99 1.05
N VAL A 464 10.76 33.16 2.09
CA VAL A 464 10.62 33.63 3.48
C VAL A 464 11.47 32.77 4.40
N GLY A 465 12.45 33.37 5.08
CA GLY A 465 13.20 32.69 6.15
C GLY A 465 14.15 31.58 5.70
N MET A 466 14.44 31.49 4.40
CA MET A 466 15.38 30.50 3.85
C MET A 466 16.83 30.87 4.21
N ASN A 467 17.63 29.86 4.59
CA ASN A 467 19.04 30.02 4.90
C ASN A 467 19.92 29.55 3.73
N LEU A 468 20.89 30.36 3.32
CA LEU A 468 21.82 30.03 2.25
C LEU A 468 23.07 29.31 2.80
N LEU A 469 23.36 28.12 2.26
CA LEU A 469 24.48 27.25 2.62
C LEU A 469 25.62 27.41 1.60
N GLY A 470 26.75 27.96 2.05
CA GLY A 470 27.94 28.22 1.23
C GLY A 470 28.34 29.70 1.25
N ASN A 471 29.64 30.01 1.32
CA ASN A 471 30.11 31.41 1.44
C ASN A 471 29.68 32.30 0.27
N ASP A 472 29.64 31.73 -0.94
CA ASP A 472 29.32 32.43 -2.18
C ASP A 472 27.85 32.26 -2.61
N SER A 473 27.03 31.61 -1.79
CA SER A 473 25.62 31.37 -2.07
C SER A 473 24.81 32.67 -2.09
N ILE A 474 24.06 32.85 -3.17
CA ILE A 474 23.27 34.04 -3.46
C ILE A 474 21.89 33.67 -4.02
N ILE A 475 21.02 34.67 -4.10
CA ILE A 475 19.82 34.63 -4.92
C ILE A 475 20.12 35.45 -6.17
N VAL A 476 20.01 34.84 -7.35
CA VAL A 476 20.08 35.52 -8.64
C VAL A 476 18.66 35.78 -9.09
N ASP A 477 18.25 37.05 -9.17
CA ASP A 477 16.91 37.42 -9.60
C ASP A 477 16.93 38.21 -10.91
N ASN A 478 16.64 37.54 -12.02
CA ASN A 478 16.39 38.18 -13.31
C ASN A 478 14.89 38.34 -13.61
N GLY A 479 14.02 37.81 -12.74
CA GLY A 479 12.58 37.79 -12.93
C GLY A 479 11.90 39.11 -12.55
N VAL A 480 10.58 39.08 -12.41
CA VAL A 480 9.80 40.27 -12.00
C VAL A 480 8.87 39.95 -10.83
N ARG A 481 8.75 40.88 -9.88
CA ARG A 481 7.81 40.72 -8.74
C ARG A 481 8.12 39.55 -7.80
N ASN A 482 9.32 38.99 -7.85
CA ASN A 482 9.77 38.02 -6.86
C ASN A 482 10.08 38.74 -5.53
N THR A 483 9.67 38.15 -4.42
CA THR A 483 9.78 38.75 -3.08
C THR A 483 10.60 37.90 -2.14
N TYR A 484 11.35 38.56 -1.26
CA TYR A 484 12.34 37.91 -0.40
C TYR A 484 12.28 38.53 1.00
N GLU A 485 12.16 37.71 2.02
CA GLU A 485 12.08 38.16 3.41
C GLU A 485 12.94 37.28 4.32
N LYS A 486 13.72 37.89 5.22
CA LYS A 486 14.49 37.19 6.27
C LYS A 486 15.47 36.13 5.73
N ILE A 487 16.21 36.46 4.68
CA ILE A 487 17.23 35.56 4.11
C ILE A 487 18.58 35.76 4.81
N PHE A 488 19.20 34.67 5.23
CA PHE A 488 20.49 34.67 5.92
C PHE A 488 21.44 33.68 5.27
N ASN A 489 22.69 34.06 5.10
CA ASN A 489 23.73 33.11 4.71
C ASN A 489 24.38 32.57 5.99
N ILE A 490 24.21 31.26 6.23
CA ILE A 490 24.64 30.64 7.49
C ILE A 490 26.15 30.43 7.57
N THR A 491 26.84 30.35 6.45
CA THR A 491 28.31 30.16 6.42
C THR A 491 29.04 31.47 6.71
N SER A 492 28.56 32.57 6.14
CA SER A 492 29.14 33.91 6.38
C SER A 492 28.56 34.62 7.62
N GLY A 493 27.40 34.17 8.13
CA GLY A 493 26.66 34.84 9.21
C GLY A 493 26.04 36.18 8.79
N VAL A 494 25.99 36.46 7.48
CA VAL A 494 25.52 37.74 6.95
C VAL A 494 24.08 37.62 6.48
N LYS A 495 23.24 38.58 6.88
CA LYS A 495 21.91 38.76 6.28
C LYS A 495 22.09 39.11 4.80
N LYS A 496 21.52 38.31 3.91
CA LYS A 496 21.54 38.58 2.46
C LYS A 496 20.21 39.22 2.09
N GLU A 497 20.26 40.48 1.71
CA GLU A 497 19.14 41.08 0.97
C GLU A 497 19.26 40.66 -0.50
N SER A 498 18.14 40.55 -1.22
CA SER A 498 18.16 40.30 -2.67
C SER A 498 18.98 41.39 -3.39
N THR A 499 19.58 41.05 -4.53
CA THR A 499 20.25 42.02 -5.41
C THR A 499 19.25 42.90 -6.17
N ALA A 500 17.98 42.47 -6.27
CA ALA A 500 16.89 43.19 -6.93
C ALA A 500 15.53 42.91 -6.24
N PRO A 501 15.36 43.22 -4.94
CA PRO A 501 14.12 42.93 -4.24
C PRO A 501 12.97 43.66 -4.92
N TYR A 502 11.85 42.95 -5.16
CA TYR A 502 10.67 43.65 -5.65
C TYR A 502 10.31 44.78 -4.69
N PRO A 503 10.14 46.02 -5.19
CA PRO A 503 10.04 47.14 -4.28
C PRO A 503 8.73 47.04 -3.50
N SER A 504 8.83 46.90 -2.18
CA SER A 504 7.71 47.30 -1.31
C SER A 504 7.35 48.77 -1.54
N ARG A 505 8.32 49.56 -2.06
CA ARG A 505 8.28 51.00 -2.30
C ARG A 505 8.78 51.38 -3.70
N VAL A 506 7.99 52.06 -4.52
CA VAL A 506 8.48 52.72 -5.76
C VAL A 506 8.82 54.17 -5.48
N ASN A 507 10.00 54.64 -5.92
CA ASN A 507 10.40 56.06 -5.86
C ASN A 507 10.31 56.69 -7.25
N ASN A 508 9.51 57.75 -7.38
CA ASN A 508 9.32 58.50 -8.62
C ASN A 508 9.88 59.91 -8.46
N SER A 509 10.69 60.36 -9.42
CA SER A 509 11.07 61.78 -9.55
C SER A 509 10.29 62.39 -10.70
N VAL A 510 9.45 63.38 -10.41
CA VAL A 510 8.49 63.92 -11.37
C VAL A 510 8.74 65.40 -11.60
N ALA A 511 9.09 65.77 -12.83
CA ALA A 511 9.28 67.16 -13.24
C ALA A 511 7.93 67.88 -13.46
N ALA A 512 7.97 69.19 -13.75
CA ALA A 512 6.77 69.96 -14.08
C ALA A 512 6.01 69.33 -15.27
N ASN A 513 4.69 69.21 -15.12
CA ASN A 513 3.76 68.51 -16.02
C ASN A 513 4.00 67.00 -16.17
N GLY A 514 4.86 66.40 -15.34
CA GLY A 514 5.10 64.96 -15.32
C GLY A 514 3.94 64.18 -14.71
N THR A 515 3.89 62.88 -15.01
CA THR A 515 2.86 61.97 -14.49
C THR A 515 3.50 60.82 -13.71
N VAL A 516 2.95 60.50 -12.55
CA VAL A 516 3.22 59.26 -11.82
C VAL A 516 2.02 58.33 -11.89
N GLN A 517 2.24 57.08 -12.26
CA GLN A 517 1.19 56.07 -12.30
C GLN A 517 1.28 55.17 -11.07
N ILE A 518 0.22 55.15 -10.27
CA ILE A 518 0.04 54.19 -9.20
C ILE A 518 -0.26 52.82 -9.79
N ASN A 519 0.57 51.83 -9.47
CA ASN A 519 0.32 50.45 -9.79
C ASN A 519 0.43 49.60 -8.51
N PRO A 520 -0.68 49.07 -7.97
CA PRO A 520 -0.61 48.27 -6.75
C PRO A 520 -0.01 46.89 -6.95
N PHE A 521 0.03 46.39 -8.19
CA PHE A 521 0.76 45.17 -8.50
C PHE A 521 2.27 45.41 -8.38
N LEU A 522 2.70 46.65 -8.69
CA LEU A 522 3.96 47.41 -8.47
C LEU A 522 4.63 47.34 -7.11
N SER A 523 3.84 47.72 -6.11
CA SER A 523 4.31 48.12 -4.78
C SER A 523 3.12 48.49 -3.93
N SER A 524 3.22 48.27 -2.62
CA SER A 524 2.25 48.75 -1.64
C SER A 524 2.52 50.19 -1.16
N TYR A 525 3.70 50.75 -1.48
CA TYR A 525 4.09 52.12 -1.13
C TYR A 525 4.68 52.87 -2.33
N CYS A 526 4.30 54.13 -2.51
CA CYS A 526 4.80 54.98 -3.59
C CYS A 526 5.33 56.29 -3.01
N VAL A 527 6.53 56.71 -3.42
CA VAL A 527 7.07 58.04 -3.10
C VAL A 527 7.19 58.85 -4.37
N VAL A 528 6.70 60.09 -4.32
CA VAL A 528 6.68 61.03 -5.43
C VAL A 528 7.48 62.26 -5.04
N SER A 529 8.70 62.36 -5.53
CA SER A 529 9.56 63.53 -5.39
C SER A 529 9.27 64.50 -6.55
N ALA A 530 8.46 65.52 -6.29
CA ALA A 530 8.06 66.51 -7.28
C ALA A 530 9.15 67.59 -7.43
N SER A 531 9.91 67.55 -8.53
CA SER A 531 10.93 68.56 -8.88
C SER A 531 10.40 69.73 -9.69
N GLY A 532 9.11 69.70 -10.04
CA GLY A 532 8.39 70.83 -10.63
C GLY A 532 6.91 70.80 -10.26
N SER A 533 6.18 71.83 -10.67
CA SER A 533 4.73 71.99 -10.44
C SER A 533 4.07 72.50 -11.74
N PRO A 534 2.90 72.00 -12.14
CA PRO A 534 2.10 70.94 -11.51
C PRO A 534 2.69 69.53 -11.76
N ILE A 535 2.22 68.53 -11.01
CA ILE A 535 2.40 67.10 -11.33
C ILE A 535 1.04 66.41 -11.44
N SER A 536 0.99 65.27 -12.12
CA SER A 536 -0.22 64.46 -12.27
C SER A 536 -0.05 63.07 -11.65
N VAL A 537 -1.09 62.57 -11.00
CA VAL A 537 -1.18 61.21 -10.44
C VAL A 537 -2.28 60.45 -11.17
N THR A 538 -1.91 59.31 -11.76
CA THR A 538 -2.83 58.39 -12.47
C THR A 538 -2.80 57.00 -11.85
N SER A 539 -3.71 56.12 -12.28
CA SER A 539 -3.74 54.72 -11.86
C SER A 539 -3.46 53.80 -13.05
N ALA A 540 -2.88 52.63 -12.78
CA ALA A 540 -2.79 51.56 -13.76
C ALA A 540 -4.19 51.10 -14.20
N ALA A 541 -4.29 50.63 -15.45
CA ALA A 541 -5.56 50.19 -16.02
C ALA A 541 -6.18 49.02 -15.24
N LYS A 542 -5.35 48.06 -14.80
CA LYS A 542 -5.77 46.94 -13.96
C LYS A 542 -5.72 47.38 -12.49
N LYS A 543 -6.81 47.14 -11.76
CA LYS A 543 -6.97 47.48 -10.34
C LYS A 543 -7.48 46.23 -9.59
N LEU A 544 -7.11 46.08 -8.32
CA LEU A 544 -7.53 44.97 -7.45
C LEU A 544 -8.41 45.54 -6.34
N ASP A 545 -9.59 44.97 -6.14
CA ASP A 545 -10.54 45.46 -5.12
C ASP A 545 -9.95 45.34 -3.70
N GLY A 546 -10.23 46.33 -2.85
CA GLY A 546 -9.78 46.37 -1.46
C GLY A 546 -8.29 46.58 -1.24
N VAL A 547 -7.48 46.66 -2.32
CA VAL A 547 -6.06 46.91 -2.19
C VAL A 547 -5.78 48.28 -1.63
N ILE A 548 -4.80 48.32 -0.73
CA ILE A 548 -4.29 49.54 -0.13
C ILE A 548 -2.99 49.95 -0.83
N ILE A 549 -2.86 51.25 -1.11
CA ILE A 549 -1.57 51.84 -1.44
C ILE A 549 -1.32 53.06 -0.57
N ASP A 550 -0.13 53.09 0.00
CA ASP A 550 0.39 54.25 0.69
C ASP A 550 1.16 55.12 -0.31
N MET A 551 1.01 56.43 -0.24
CA MET A 551 1.74 57.39 -1.05
C MET A 551 2.33 58.49 -0.19
N THR A 552 3.59 58.86 -0.43
CA THR A 552 4.20 60.07 0.12
C THR A 552 4.63 61.00 -1.01
N ILE A 553 4.11 62.22 -1.00
CA ILE A 553 4.51 63.28 -1.93
C ILE A 553 5.51 64.17 -1.21
N HIS A 554 6.68 64.36 -1.81
CA HIS A 554 7.75 65.25 -1.35
C HIS A 554 7.89 66.40 -2.34
N ASN A 555 7.70 67.63 -1.88
CA ASN A 555 7.84 68.82 -2.70
C ASN A 555 9.30 69.29 -2.70
N ILE A 556 10.03 69.00 -3.79
CA ILE A 556 11.39 69.49 -4.02
C ILE A 556 11.45 70.48 -5.19
N SER A 557 10.30 71.03 -5.59
CA SER A 557 10.18 71.89 -6.77
C SER A 557 10.74 73.30 -6.57
N GLY A 558 11.03 73.68 -5.32
CA GLY A 558 11.45 75.03 -4.97
C GLY A 558 10.29 76.02 -4.84
N VAL A 559 9.04 75.62 -5.08
CA VAL A 559 7.84 76.45 -4.93
C VAL A 559 6.93 75.92 -3.83
N ASP A 560 6.32 76.83 -3.05
CA ASP A 560 5.41 76.45 -1.97
C ASP A 560 4.04 75.96 -2.48
N ALA A 561 3.61 76.43 -3.66
CA ALA A 561 2.33 76.06 -4.27
C ALA A 561 2.46 74.84 -5.20
N LEU A 562 2.84 73.67 -4.66
CA LEU A 562 2.84 72.43 -5.43
C LEU A 562 1.41 72.05 -5.82
N THR A 563 1.13 71.97 -7.12
CA THR A 563 -0.16 71.55 -7.64
C THR A 563 -0.09 70.06 -8.00
N VAL A 564 -0.96 69.25 -7.39
CA VAL A 564 -1.09 67.82 -7.67
C VAL A 564 -2.44 67.57 -8.32
N ASN A 565 -2.40 67.18 -9.60
CA ASN A 565 -3.58 66.83 -10.38
C ASN A 565 -3.86 65.33 -10.21
N TRP A 566 -4.99 64.99 -9.60
CA TRP A 566 -5.43 63.60 -9.47
C TRP A 566 -6.29 63.22 -10.68
N SER A 567 -6.06 62.05 -11.28
CA SER A 567 -6.94 61.56 -12.35
C SER A 567 -8.35 61.27 -11.84
N SER A 568 -9.28 61.05 -12.77
CA SER A 568 -10.65 60.64 -12.47
C SER A 568 -10.74 59.30 -11.71
N ASP A 569 -9.66 58.55 -11.61
CA ASP A 569 -9.58 57.32 -10.82
C ASP A 569 -9.48 57.57 -9.32
N PHE A 570 -9.28 58.81 -8.85
CA PHE A 570 -9.09 59.10 -7.43
C PHE A 570 -10.22 59.97 -6.86
N ARG A 571 -10.59 59.70 -5.61
CA ARG A 571 -11.46 60.53 -4.78
C ARG A 571 -10.64 61.05 -3.62
N VAL A 572 -10.19 62.29 -3.76
CA VAL A 572 -9.32 62.98 -2.81
C VAL A 572 -10.02 64.22 -2.33
N ALA A 573 -10.48 64.23 -1.07
CA ALA A 573 -11.09 65.39 -0.43
C ALA A 573 -10.21 65.84 0.74
N GLY A 574 -9.98 67.14 0.86
CA GLY A 574 -9.19 67.72 1.97
C GLY A 574 -7.66 67.62 1.81
N TRP A 575 -7.15 67.14 0.67
CA TRP A 575 -5.71 67.12 0.42
C TRP A 575 -5.14 68.53 0.30
N THR A 576 -4.04 68.78 1.02
CA THR A 576 -3.22 69.98 0.89
C THR A 576 -1.82 69.53 0.50
N SER A 577 -1.28 70.06 -0.60
CA SER A 577 0.08 69.70 -1.01
C SER A 577 1.14 70.18 -0.01
N PRO A 578 2.26 69.46 0.16
CA PRO A 578 3.35 69.88 1.04
C PRO A 578 4.00 71.19 0.56
N ALA A 579 4.42 72.03 1.51
CA ALA A 579 5.25 73.21 1.24
C ALA A 579 6.64 72.81 0.70
N THR A 580 7.40 73.78 0.19
CA THR A 580 8.72 73.49 -0.38
C THR A 580 9.64 72.83 0.66
N GLY A 581 10.31 71.74 0.26
CA GLY A 581 11.18 70.95 1.13
C GLY A 581 10.47 70.10 2.19
N ARG A 582 9.15 69.91 2.10
CA ARG A 582 8.34 69.09 3.03
C ARG A 582 7.68 67.92 2.33
N HIS A 583 7.20 66.95 3.11
CA HIS A 583 6.44 65.83 2.60
C HIS A 583 5.11 65.61 3.32
N ARG A 584 4.16 65.02 2.60
CA ARG A 584 2.86 64.57 3.11
C ARG A 584 2.55 63.17 2.61
N SER A 585 1.84 62.40 3.41
CA SER A 585 1.44 61.04 3.09
C SER A 585 -0.07 60.92 2.97
N ILE A 586 -0.52 60.04 2.10
CA ILE A 586 -1.92 59.72 1.84
C ILE A 586 -2.06 58.23 1.57
N ARG A 587 -3.08 57.61 2.14
CA ARG A 587 -3.43 56.21 1.92
C ARG A 587 -4.69 56.13 1.08
N PHE A 588 -4.64 55.28 0.07
CA PHE A 588 -5.78 54.94 -0.76
C PHE A 588 -6.20 53.49 -0.58
N VAL A 589 -7.50 53.23 -0.72
CA VAL A 589 -8.05 51.90 -0.97
C VAL A 589 -8.79 51.92 -2.29
N TYR A 590 -8.62 50.89 -3.12
CA TYR A 590 -9.43 50.76 -4.34
C TYR A 590 -10.78 50.13 -4.01
N ASP A 591 -11.86 50.76 -4.45
CA ASP A 591 -13.21 50.24 -4.32
C ASP A 591 -13.78 49.92 -5.71
N ALA A 592 -13.89 48.63 -6.02
CA ALA A 592 -14.35 48.16 -7.32
C ALA A 592 -15.85 48.40 -7.54
N ASN A 593 -16.66 48.55 -6.49
CA ASN A 593 -18.09 48.85 -6.65
C ASN A 593 -18.30 50.23 -7.28
N TYR A 594 -17.41 51.18 -6.99
CA TYR A 594 -17.49 52.53 -7.53
C TYR A 594 -16.45 52.83 -8.61
N GLY A 595 -15.44 51.96 -8.78
CA GLY A 595 -14.45 52.04 -9.85
C GLY A 595 -13.31 53.03 -9.61
N TYR A 596 -13.08 53.49 -8.38
CA TYR A 596 -12.07 54.50 -8.04
C TYR A 596 -11.31 54.19 -6.73
N TRP A 597 -10.18 54.85 -6.55
CA TRP A 597 -9.40 54.91 -5.32
C TRP A 597 -9.97 55.95 -4.37
N THR A 598 -10.25 55.54 -3.14
CA THR A 598 -10.75 56.43 -2.08
C THR A 598 -9.62 56.74 -1.11
N ALA A 599 -9.37 58.02 -0.85
CA ALA A 599 -8.46 58.44 0.21
C ALA A 599 -9.08 58.11 1.59
N ILE A 600 -8.44 57.22 2.34
CA ILE A 600 -8.93 56.78 3.66
C ILE A 600 -8.13 57.35 4.83
N SER A 601 -6.90 57.83 4.59
CA SER A 601 -6.15 58.61 5.58
C SER A 601 -5.14 59.53 4.89
N MET A 602 -4.81 60.66 5.54
CA MET A 602 -3.79 61.59 5.05
C MET A 602 -3.15 62.37 6.21
N SER A 603 -1.89 62.76 6.03
CA SER A 603 -1.17 63.61 6.98
C SER A 603 -1.76 65.03 6.99
N GLN A 604 -2.16 65.50 8.17
CA GLN A 604 -2.77 66.83 8.35
C GLN A 604 -1.75 67.97 8.36
N VAL A 605 -0.50 67.66 8.71
CA VAL A 605 0.60 68.63 8.80
C VAL A 605 1.77 68.19 7.93
N ASP A 606 2.57 69.17 7.52
CA ASP A 606 3.81 68.93 6.79
C ASP A 606 4.83 68.24 7.69
N ILE A 607 5.37 67.13 7.22
CA ILE A 607 6.44 66.42 7.90
C ILE A 607 7.78 67.02 7.43
N GLN A 608 8.64 67.36 8.38
CA GLN A 608 10.00 67.83 8.07
C GLN A 608 10.85 66.66 7.60
N ASN A 609 11.73 66.93 6.63
CA ASN A 609 12.78 65.99 6.25
C ASN A 609 13.71 65.64 7.41
#